data_AF-A0A930GX32-F1
#
_entry.id   AF-A0A930GX32-F1
#
_cell.length_a   1.000
_cell.length_b   1.000
_cell.length_c   1.000
_cell.angle_alpha   90.00
_cell.angle_beta   90.00
_cell.angle_gamma   90.00
#
_symmetry.space_group_name_H-M   'P 1'
#
loop_
_entity.id
_entity.type
_entity.pdbx_description
1 polymer ?
#
loop_
_entity_poly.entity_id
_entity_poly.type
_entity_poly.pdbx_seq_one_letter_code
_entity_poly.pdbx_strand_id
1 'polypeptide(L)'
;YISDSLGDVLYFSTEGKEKTEVERQAEKAVLDAEKPAEVAAVQGGLTPLGTFKLTGYCSCLSCSEGYGRRTASGKLATAGRTVAVDTRVIPLGTKLLIEGKEYIAEDIGGAVKHNHIDIYFDTHRQAQSVYRYAEVYRIG
;
A
#
# COMPACT_ATOMS: atom_id res chain seq x y z
N TYR A 1 -1.68 58.17 24.91
CA TYR A 1 -1.39 58.30 23.47
C TYR A 1 -0.49 57.14 23.08
N ILE A 2 -1.11 56.03 22.64
CA ILE A 2 -1.13 55.46 21.25
C ILE A 2 0.07 54.50 21.04
N SER A 3 -0.15 53.18 21.21
CA SER A 3 -0.34 52.09 20.20
C SER A 3 1.01 51.55 19.66
N ASP A 4 1.29 50.25 19.68
CA ASP A 4 0.63 49.23 18.86
C ASP A 4 0.35 47.90 19.54
N SER A 5 -0.65 47.24 18.98
CA SER A 5 -1.35 46.03 19.41
C SER A 5 -1.24 44.95 18.32
N LEU A 6 -1.51 43.71 18.72
CA LEU A 6 -1.90 42.53 17.93
C LEU A 6 -0.71 41.63 17.46
N GLY A 7 -0.59 40.38 17.88
CA GLY A 7 -1.48 39.60 18.72
C GLY A 7 -0.78 38.37 19.29
N ASP A 8 -1.15 38.04 20.52
CA ASP A 8 -0.81 36.79 21.16
C ASP A 8 -1.34 35.63 20.30
N VAL A 9 -0.44 34.88 19.68
CA VAL A 9 -0.78 33.53 19.21
C VAL A 9 -0.93 32.69 20.47
N LEU A 10 -2.15 32.68 20.99
CA LEU A 10 -2.62 31.72 21.98
C LEU A 10 -2.40 30.32 21.39
N TYR A 11 -1.29 29.68 21.77
CA TYR A 11 -1.16 28.24 21.68
C TYR A 11 -2.23 27.64 22.60
N PHE A 12 -3.38 27.30 22.02
CA PHE A 12 -4.34 26.44 22.70
C PHE A 12 -3.73 25.03 22.76
N SER A 13 -2.94 24.78 23.81
CA SER A 13 -2.68 23.43 24.28
C SER A 13 -4.03 22.82 24.67
N THR A 14 -4.53 21.88 23.88
CA THR A 14 -5.68 21.05 24.27
C THR A 14 -5.20 19.90 25.16
N GLU A 15 -4.48 20.21 26.24
CA GLU A 15 -4.34 19.27 27.34
C GLU A 15 -5.58 19.46 28.24
N GLY A 16 -6.51 18.51 28.17
CA GLY A 16 -7.60 18.39 29.14
C GLY A 16 -9.02 18.71 28.67
N LYS A 17 -9.33 18.78 27.36
CA LYS A 17 -10.74 18.71 26.94
C LYS A 17 -11.19 17.25 26.98
N GLU A 18 -12.08 16.91 27.90
CA GLU A 18 -12.82 15.65 27.86
C GLU A 18 -13.45 15.51 26.47
N LYS A 19 -13.11 14.43 25.76
CA LYS A 19 -13.74 14.08 24.50
C LYS A 19 -15.25 14.05 24.71
N THR A 20 -15.96 14.80 23.88
CA THR A 20 -17.42 14.84 23.92
C THR A 20 -17.98 13.44 23.69
N GLU A 21 -19.21 13.19 24.15
CA GLU A 21 -19.89 11.90 23.90
C GLU A 21 -19.91 11.56 22.40
N VAL A 22 -20.07 12.57 21.54
CA VAL A 22 -20.07 12.43 20.09
C VAL A 22 -18.69 12.00 19.57
N GLU A 23 -17.60 12.61 20.05
CA GLU A 23 -16.23 12.23 19.65
C GLU A 23 -15.85 10.84 20.15
N ARG A 24 -16.25 10.46 21.38
CA ARG A 24 -16.04 9.11 21.90
C ARG A 24 -16.86 8.06 21.15
N GLN A 25 -18.09 8.39 20.78
CA GLN A 25 -18.93 7.50 19.98
C GLN A 25 -18.40 7.34 18.56
N ALA A 26 -17.90 8.42 17.95
CA ALA A 26 -17.25 8.36 16.65
C ALA A 26 -16.00 7.47 16.70
N GLU A 27 -15.08 7.72 17.65
CA GLU A 27 -13.86 6.92 17.85
C GLU A 27 -14.15 5.43 18.12
N LYS A 28 -15.14 5.15 18.97
CA LYS A 28 -15.60 3.78 19.25
C LYS A 28 -16.20 3.13 18.00
N ALA A 29 -16.98 3.87 17.20
CA ALA A 29 -17.55 3.35 15.97
C ALA A 29 -16.47 3.06 14.90
N VAL A 30 -15.40 3.84 14.83
CA VAL A 30 -14.26 3.53 13.95
C VAL A 30 -13.55 2.25 14.42
N LEU A 31 -13.27 2.14 15.72
CA LEU A 31 -12.65 0.94 16.32
C LEU A 31 -13.52 -0.32 16.14
N ASP A 32 -14.83 -0.20 16.33
CA ASP A 32 -15.78 -1.29 16.16
C ASP A 32 -16.02 -1.64 14.69
N ALA A 33 -15.67 -0.77 13.73
CA ALA A 33 -15.74 -1.04 12.28
C ALA A 33 -14.41 -1.61 11.72
N GLU A 34 -13.26 -1.18 12.24
CA GLU A 34 -11.94 -1.70 11.86
C GLU A 34 -11.74 -3.14 12.37
N LYS A 35 -12.19 -3.41 13.60
CA LYS A 35 -12.10 -4.73 14.23
C LYS A 35 -12.71 -5.86 13.39
N PRO A 36 -13.96 -5.79 12.89
CA PRO A 36 -14.54 -6.87 12.08
C PRO A 36 -13.87 -7.05 10.71
N ALA A 37 -13.29 -6.01 10.09
CA ALA A 37 -12.53 -6.15 8.85
C ALA A 37 -11.21 -6.91 9.08
N GLU A 38 -10.51 -6.61 10.18
CA GLU A 38 -9.30 -7.32 10.58
C GLU A 38 -9.60 -8.76 11.00
N VAL A 39 -10.68 -9.00 11.76
CA VAL A 39 -11.09 -10.36 12.15
C VAL A 39 -11.54 -11.18 10.93
N ALA A 40 -12.21 -10.58 9.95
CA ALA A 40 -12.61 -11.24 8.70
C ALA A 40 -11.40 -11.59 7.81
N ALA A 41 -10.39 -10.72 7.73
CA ALA A 41 -9.13 -11.00 7.05
C ALA A 41 -8.42 -12.20 7.70
N VAL A 42 -8.30 -12.20 9.03
CA VAL A 42 -7.63 -13.27 9.78
C VAL A 42 -8.39 -14.61 9.67
N GLN A 43 -9.73 -14.61 9.71
CA GLN A 43 -10.52 -15.83 9.51
C GLN A 43 -10.56 -16.33 8.06
N GLY A 44 -10.28 -15.45 7.08
CA GLY A 44 -10.19 -15.76 5.66
C GLY A 44 -8.81 -16.24 5.17
N GLY A 45 -7.84 -16.43 6.07
CA GLY A 45 -6.47 -16.80 5.69
C GLY A 45 -5.67 -15.63 5.08
N LEU A 46 -6.01 -14.39 5.43
CA LEU A 46 -5.30 -13.19 5.01
C LEU A 46 -4.43 -12.68 6.18
N THR A 47 -3.11 -12.60 5.95
CA THR A 47 -2.17 -12.00 6.91
C THR A 47 -1.83 -10.58 6.46
N PRO A 48 -2.09 -9.53 7.25
CA PRO A 48 -1.73 -8.17 6.88
C PRO A 48 -0.20 -8.02 6.80
N LEU A 49 0.29 -7.42 5.72
CA LEU A 49 1.70 -7.05 5.54
C LEU A 49 1.92 -5.54 5.76
N GLY A 50 0.84 -4.76 5.81
CA GLY A 50 0.81 -3.31 5.98
C GLY A 50 0.66 -2.55 4.67
N THR A 51 0.92 -1.23 4.74
CA THR A 51 0.82 -0.33 3.60
C THR A 51 2.05 -0.39 2.71
N PHE A 52 1.84 -0.58 1.40
CA PHE A 52 2.90 -0.59 0.39
C PHE A 52 2.72 0.54 -0.61
N LYS A 53 3.83 1.12 -1.07
CA LYS A 53 3.86 1.93 -2.29
C LYS A 53 3.65 1.00 -3.48
N LEU A 54 2.72 1.37 -4.36
CA LEU A 54 2.41 0.65 -5.59
C LEU A 54 2.81 1.49 -6.79
N THR A 55 3.61 0.92 -7.66
CA THR A 55 3.94 1.46 -9.00
C THR A 55 3.56 0.44 -10.09
N GLY A 56 3.77 0.79 -11.35
CA GLY A 56 3.54 -0.10 -12.47
C GLY A 56 4.72 -0.14 -13.42
N TYR A 57 4.96 -1.33 -13.99
CA TYR A 57 5.95 -1.58 -15.03
C TYR A 57 5.33 -2.39 -16.18
N CYS A 58 6.01 -2.40 -17.32
CA CYS A 58 5.64 -3.22 -18.47
C CYS A 58 6.91 -3.75 -19.15
N SER A 59 6.73 -4.57 -20.19
CA SER A 59 7.85 -5.20 -20.91
C SER A 59 8.62 -4.26 -21.86
N CYS A 60 8.38 -2.94 -21.83
CA CYS A 60 9.14 -2.02 -22.66
C CYS A 60 10.59 -1.88 -22.16
N LEU A 61 11.48 -1.40 -23.04
CA LEU A 61 12.91 -1.28 -22.75
C LEU A 61 13.19 -0.43 -21.50
N SER A 62 12.46 0.67 -21.29
CA SER A 62 12.70 1.60 -20.18
C SER A 62 12.22 1.06 -18.83
N CYS A 63 11.07 0.37 -18.79
CA CYS A 63 10.52 -0.18 -17.55
C CYS A 63 11.24 -1.47 -17.13
N SER A 64 11.65 -2.28 -18.10
CA SER A 64 12.21 -3.62 -17.84
C SER A 64 13.72 -3.70 -18.02
N GLU A 65 14.42 -2.59 -18.27
CA GLU A 65 15.87 -2.57 -18.55
C GLU A 65 16.29 -3.56 -19.66
N GLY A 66 15.39 -3.85 -20.61
CA GLY A 66 15.59 -4.80 -21.70
C GLY A 66 15.31 -6.27 -21.39
N TYR A 67 14.91 -6.61 -20.15
CA TYR A 67 14.51 -7.97 -19.77
C TYR A 67 13.15 -8.39 -20.35
N GLY A 68 12.34 -7.43 -20.81
CA GLY A 68 11.03 -7.68 -21.38
C GLY A 68 10.08 -8.28 -20.35
N ARG A 69 9.65 -9.54 -20.57
CA ARG A 69 8.74 -10.27 -19.67
C ARG A 69 9.45 -11.26 -18.74
N ARG A 70 10.78 -11.35 -18.79
CA ARG A 70 11.54 -12.33 -17.99
C ARG A 70 11.54 -11.88 -16.53
N THR A 71 11.01 -12.72 -15.64
CA THR A 71 10.96 -12.43 -14.21
C THR A 71 12.01 -13.22 -13.43
N ALA A 72 12.32 -12.77 -12.21
CA ALA A 72 13.22 -13.47 -11.29
C ALA A 72 12.80 -14.91 -10.95
N SER A 73 11.49 -15.21 -10.94
CA SER A 73 10.99 -16.57 -10.73
C SER A 73 11.21 -17.51 -11.92
N GLY A 74 11.61 -16.98 -13.08
CA GLY A 74 11.73 -17.73 -14.34
C GLY A 74 10.42 -17.82 -15.13
N LYS A 75 9.29 -17.35 -14.58
CA LYS A 75 8.02 -17.25 -15.32
C LYS A 75 7.97 -15.99 -16.18
N LEU A 76 7.06 -15.97 -17.15
CA LEU A 76 6.80 -14.76 -17.94
C LEU A 76 5.78 -13.87 -17.23
N ALA A 77 6.10 -12.59 -17.10
CA ALA A 77 5.23 -11.60 -16.47
C ALA A 77 3.87 -11.54 -17.20
N THR A 78 2.78 -11.55 -16.44
CA THR A 78 1.40 -11.57 -16.95
C THR A 78 0.56 -10.51 -16.25
N ALA A 79 -0.13 -9.67 -17.02
CA ALA A 79 -0.91 -8.57 -16.46
C ALA A 79 -2.05 -9.08 -15.59
N GLY A 80 -2.29 -8.38 -14.47
CA GLY A 80 -3.28 -8.81 -13.48
C GLY A 80 -2.89 -10.05 -12.67
N ARG A 81 -1.61 -10.46 -12.72
CA ARG A 81 -1.07 -11.56 -11.93
C ARG A 81 0.30 -11.21 -11.35
N THR A 82 1.26 -10.87 -12.19
CA THR A 82 2.66 -10.74 -11.80
C THR A 82 2.92 -9.41 -11.11
N VAL A 83 3.65 -9.46 -9.99
CA VAL A 83 4.24 -8.27 -9.35
C VAL A 83 5.72 -8.49 -9.05
N ALA A 84 6.48 -7.40 -9.11
CA ALA A 84 7.84 -7.35 -8.61
C ALA A 84 7.85 -6.88 -7.15
N VAL A 85 8.69 -7.50 -6.32
CA VAL A 85 8.75 -7.24 -4.87
C VAL A 85 10.18 -7.21 -4.35
N ASP A 86 10.35 -6.75 -3.10
CA ASP A 86 11.57 -7.00 -2.31
C ASP A 86 11.47 -8.37 -1.63
N THR A 87 12.30 -9.33 -2.04
CA THR A 87 12.27 -10.71 -1.52
C THR A 87 12.66 -10.86 -0.05
N ARG A 88 13.25 -9.81 0.56
CA ARG A 88 13.51 -9.77 2.00
C ARG A 88 12.25 -9.53 2.82
N VAL A 89 11.21 -8.97 2.18
CA VAL A 89 9.90 -8.69 2.79
C VAL A 89 8.86 -9.69 2.30
N ILE A 90 8.80 -9.95 0.99
CA ILE A 90 7.83 -10.82 0.35
C ILE A 90 8.57 -11.87 -0.49
N PRO A 91 8.67 -13.14 -0.04
CA PRO A 91 9.29 -14.20 -0.83
C PRO A 91 8.61 -14.41 -2.18
N LEU A 92 9.36 -14.82 -3.20
CA LEU A 92 8.77 -15.20 -4.49
C LEU A 92 7.80 -16.37 -4.33
N GLY A 93 6.73 -16.38 -5.14
CA GLY A 93 5.62 -17.31 -5.08
C GLY A 93 4.51 -16.91 -4.11
N THR A 94 4.74 -15.91 -3.26
CA THR A 94 3.72 -15.40 -2.33
C THR A 94 2.51 -14.88 -3.09
N LYS A 95 1.31 -15.32 -2.69
CA LYS A 95 0.04 -14.77 -3.16
C LYS A 95 -0.34 -13.54 -2.33
N LEU A 96 -0.70 -12.46 -3.00
CA LEU A 96 -1.02 -11.18 -2.38
C LEU A 96 -2.44 -10.76 -2.75
N LEU A 97 -3.17 -10.22 -1.79
CA LEU A 97 -4.42 -9.50 -2.03
C LEU A 97 -4.14 -8.00 -1.92
N ILE A 98 -4.43 -7.28 -3.00
CA ILE A 98 -4.25 -5.83 -3.09
C ILE A 98 -5.55 -5.26 -3.65
N GLU A 99 -6.25 -4.43 -2.86
CA GLU A 99 -7.54 -3.82 -3.25
C GLU A 99 -8.55 -4.83 -3.80
N GLY A 100 -8.65 -6.01 -3.18
CA GLY A 100 -9.57 -7.07 -3.58
C GLY A 100 -9.14 -7.89 -4.81
N LYS A 101 -7.93 -7.67 -5.34
CA LYS A 101 -7.37 -8.44 -6.46
C LYS A 101 -6.16 -9.27 -6.04
N GLU A 102 -6.15 -10.53 -6.47
CA GLU A 102 -5.02 -11.43 -6.26
C GLU A 102 -3.87 -11.16 -7.24
N TYR A 103 -2.66 -11.21 -6.70
CA TYR A 103 -1.40 -11.15 -7.43
C TYR A 103 -0.42 -12.20 -6.90
N ILE A 104 0.66 -12.45 -7.63
CA ILE A 104 1.73 -13.35 -7.22
C ILE A 104 3.07 -12.64 -7.40
N ALA A 105 3.87 -12.67 -6.33
CA ALA A 105 5.25 -12.21 -6.33
C ALA A 105 6.10 -13.12 -7.21
N GLU A 106 6.27 -12.77 -8.48
CA GLU A 106 7.00 -13.58 -9.46
C GLU A 106 8.28 -12.87 -9.93
N ASP A 107 8.46 -11.58 -9.60
CA ASP A 107 9.58 -10.79 -10.08
C ASP A 107 10.27 -9.95 -8.99
N ILE A 108 11.41 -9.35 -9.34
CA ILE A 108 12.16 -8.40 -8.51
C ILE A 108 12.58 -7.19 -9.35
N GLY A 109 12.79 -6.05 -8.70
CA GLY A 109 13.33 -4.85 -9.35
C GLY A 109 14.45 -4.22 -8.55
N GLY A 110 15.39 -3.56 -9.24
CA GLY A 110 16.48 -2.80 -8.60
C GLY A 110 15.95 -1.74 -7.63
N ALA A 111 14.94 -0.97 -8.07
CA ALA A 111 14.28 0.08 -7.29
C ALA A 111 13.11 -0.41 -6.41
N VAL A 112 12.74 -1.69 -6.51
CA VAL A 112 11.69 -2.30 -5.70
C VAL A 112 12.31 -2.82 -4.40
N LYS A 113 12.14 -2.03 -3.33
CA LYS A 113 12.79 -2.23 -2.03
C LYS A 113 11.82 -1.90 -0.90
N HIS A 114 11.89 -2.66 0.18
CA HIS A 114 11.07 -2.54 1.39
C HIS A 114 9.58 -2.68 1.05
N ASN A 115 8.75 -1.75 1.53
CA ASN A 115 7.32 -1.74 1.28
C ASN A 115 7.00 -1.12 -0.10
N HIS A 116 7.54 -1.70 -1.16
CA HIS A 116 7.30 -1.32 -2.54
C HIS A 116 6.92 -2.56 -3.35
N ILE A 117 5.81 -2.47 -4.10
CA ILE A 117 5.39 -3.47 -5.09
C ILE A 117 5.24 -2.75 -6.43
N ASP A 118 5.78 -3.35 -7.47
CA ASP A 118 5.67 -2.85 -8.85
C ASP A 118 4.82 -3.85 -9.67
N ILE A 119 3.68 -3.39 -10.19
CA ILE A 119 2.66 -4.25 -10.80
C ILE A 119 2.88 -4.34 -12.30
N TYR A 120 2.89 -5.56 -12.85
CA TYR A 120 3.06 -5.73 -14.29
C TYR A 120 1.79 -5.40 -15.07
N PHE A 121 1.95 -4.65 -16.16
CA PHE A 121 0.93 -4.34 -17.16
C PHE A 121 1.40 -4.65 -18.57
N ASP A 122 0.47 -4.92 -19.48
CA ASP A 122 0.79 -5.18 -20.88
C ASP A 122 1.21 -3.92 -21.65
N THR A 123 0.83 -2.73 -21.16
CA THR A 123 1.14 -1.46 -21.83
C THR A 123 1.81 -0.47 -20.89
N HIS A 124 2.71 0.34 -21.47
CA HIS A 124 3.40 1.40 -20.74
C HIS A 124 2.44 2.45 -20.17
N ARG A 125 1.36 2.76 -20.91
CA ARG A 125 0.34 3.73 -20.47
C ARG A 125 -0.38 3.27 -19.20
N GLN A 126 -0.72 1.98 -19.11
CA GLN A 126 -1.33 1.42 -17.91
C GLN A 126 -0.34 1.46 -16.74
N ALA A 127 0.91 1.05 -16.96
CA ALA A 127 1.96 1.09 -15.96
C ALA A 127 2.15 2.50 -15.36
N GLN A 128 2.26 3.53 -16.20
CA GLN A 128 2.41 4.92 -15.77
C GLN A 128 1.22 5.49 -14.98
N SER A 129 0.04 4.89 -15.12
CA SER A 129 -1.15 5.33 -14.38
C SER A 129 -1.14 4.89 -12.91
N VAL A 130 -0.19 4.04 -12.52
CA VAL A 130 -0.11 3.47 -11.18
C VAL A 130 0.90 4.23 -10.33
N TYR A 131 0.37 5.03 -9.40
CA TYR A 131 1.13 5.56 -8.28
C TYR A 131 0.19 5.82 -7.10
N ARG A 132 0.25 4.98 -6.07
CA ARG A 132 -0.56 5.10 -4.86
C ARG A 132 -0.01 4.22 -3.74
N TYR A 133 -0.59 4.34 -2.56
CA TYR A 133 -0.35 3.43 -1.44
C TYR A 133 -1.59 2.58 -1.21
N ALA A 134 -1.42 1.31 -0.82
CA ALA A 134 -2.53 0.45 -0.45
C ALA A 134 -2.12 -0.57 0.62
N GLU A 135 -3.10 -1.05 1.38
CA GLU A 135 -2.94 -2.21 2.26
C GLU A 135 -2.74 -3.48 1.45
N VAL A 136 -1.76 -4.28 1.86
CA VAL A 136 -1.40 -5.55 1.23
C VAL A 136 -1.56 -6.67 2.24
N TYR A 137 -2.18 -7.76 1.78
CA TYR A 137 -2.35 -8.97 2.58
C TYR A 137 -1.67 -10.14 1.87
N ARG A 138 -1.04 -11.03 2.63
CA ARG A 138 -0.66 -12.36 2.14
C ARG A 138 -1.86 -13.29 2.19
N ILE A 139 -2.05 -14.07 1.13
CA ILE A 139 -3.06 -15.12 1.05
C ILE A 139 -2.40 -16.46 1.37
N GLY A 140 -2.86 -17.12 2.43
CA GLY A 140 -2.31 -18.39 2.92
C GLY A 140 -1.60 -18.31 4.26
#